data_AF-A0A917NVD0-F1
#
_entry.id   AF-A0A917NVD0-F1
#
_cell.length_a   1.000
_cell.length_b   1.000
_cell.length_c   1.000
_cell.angle_alpha   90.00
_cell.angle_beta   90.00
_cell.angle_gamma   90.00
#
_symmetry.space_group_name_H-M   'P 1'
#
loop_
_entity.id
_entity.type
_entity.pdbx_description
1 polymer ?
#
loop_
_entity_poly.entity_id
_entity_poly.type
_entity_poly.pdbx_seq_one_letter_code
_entity_poly.pdbx_strand_id
1 'polypeptide(L)'
;MTSASADIESLRIEVADLRARLEGYERLLQLRDAAMMHAEPAIAPPAAAPAATPTPRPPLPAKFEIAADQLLPAQDGFYHLEWGPEGAFRWTGPTAEIHFEAWVDRSEPLVASMRIFHFGTPANAKELALEVDGALYPLSREGNQKLMRSTPIAPRVGDGPTRLTLKVPHMHSPAERGLADKRILGIAFQLLRIERG
;
A
#
# COMPACT_ATOMS: atom_id res chain seq x y z
N MET A 1 14.01 42.82 23.33
CA MET A 1 15.16 41.93 23.04
C MET A 1 14.97 40.53 23.64
N THR A 2 13.76 39.97 23.65
CA THR A 2 13.43 38.71 24.38
C THR A 2 13.11 37.51 23.48
N SER A 3 12.77 37.74 22.19
CA SER A 3 12.40 36.67 21.25
C SER A 3 13.55 35.72 20.91
N ALA A 4 14.74 36.27 20.62
CA ALA A 4 15.89 35.47 20.19
C ALA A 4 16.43 34.52 21.28
N SER A 5 16.20 34.83 22.56
CA SER A 5 16.62 33.96 23.67
C SER A 5 15.70 32.74 23.83
N ALA A 6 14.40 32.91 23.59
CA ALA A 6 13.42 31.82 23.66
C ALA A 6 13.60 30.84 22.50
N ASP A 7 13.93 31.35 21.30
CA ASP A 7 14.19 30.52 20.12
C ASP A 7 15.45 29.64 20.30
N ILE A 8 16.50 30.18 20.91
CA ILE A 8 17.73 29.43 21.22
C ILE A 8 17.47 28.34 22.26
N GLU A 9 16.62 28.60 23.26
CA GLU A 9 16.26 27.61 24.27
C GLU A 9 15.40 26.48 23.68
N SER A 10 14.46 26.82 22.81
CA SER A 10 13.66 25.83 22.06
C SER A 10 14.53 24.93 21.18
N LEU A 11 15.50 25.50 20.45
CA LEU A 11 16.43 24.73 19.63
C LEU A 11 17.34 23.81 20.47
N ARG A 12 17.72 24.21 21.67
CA ARG A 12 18.52 23.35 22.57
C ARG A 12 17.73 22.14 23.05
N ILE A 13 16.44 22.30 23.32
CA ILE A 13 15.55 21.21 23.70
C ILE A 13 15.36 20.25 22.53
N GLU A 14 15.12 20.77 21.32
CA GLU A 14 14.95 19.95 20.12
C GLU A 14 16.23 19.17 19.78
N VAL A 15 17.41 19.80 19.87
CA VAL A 15 18.70 19.12 19.66
C VAL A 15 18.95 18.05 20.72
N ALA A 16 18.53 18.26 21.97
CA ALA A 16 18.64 17.24 23.01
C ALA A 16 17.74 16.03 22.74
N ASP A 17 16.50 16.26 22.29
CA ASP A 17 15.57 15.18 21.92
C ASP A 17 16.08 14.39 20.72
N LEU A 18 16.54 15.08 19.67
CA LEU A 18 17.09 14.43 18.48
C LEU A 18 18.32 13.57 18.80
N ARG A 19 19.19 14.02 19.71
CA ARG A 19 20.34 13.23 20.17
C ARG A 19 19.91 11.97 20.92
N ALA A 20 18.95 12.09 21.84
CA ALA A 20 18.41 10.93 22.57
C ALA A 20 17.77 9.90 21.62
N ARG A 21 17.08 10.37 20.57
CA ARG A 21 16.50 9.48 19.55
C ARG A 21 17.56 8.78 18.71
N LEU A 22 18.62 9.48 18.32
CA LEU A 22 19.76 8.91 17.60
C LEU A 22 20.48 7.82 18.40
N GLU A 23 20.75 8.07 19.68
CA GLU A 23 21.35 7.07 20.59
C GLU A 23 20.46 5.82 20.71
N GLY A 24 19.13 6.00 20.72
CA GLY A 24 18.18 4.89 20.70
C GLY A 24 18.27 4.04 19.43
N TYR A 25 18.39 4.67 18.26
CA TYR A 25 18.54 3.97 16.99
C TYR A 25 19.87 3.24 16.86
N GLU A 26 20.97 3.84 17.31
CA GLU A 26 22.29 3.19 17.33
C GLU A 26 22.28 1.94 18.21
N ARG A 27 21.63 2.00 19.37
CA ARG A 27 21.50 0.85 20.27
C ARG A 27 20.70 -0.30 19.65
N LEU A 28 19.63 0.02 18.91
CA LEU A 28 18.85 -0.99 18.19
C LEU A 28 19.66 -1.67 17.07
N LEU A 29 20.46 -0.91 16.34
CA LEU A 29 21.35 -1.45 15.30
C LEU A 29 22.43 -2.34 15.90
N GLN A 30 23.06 -1.94 17.00
CA GLN A 30 24.05 -2.76 17.71
C GLN A 30 23.46 -4.08 18.21
N LEU A 31 22.22 -4.07 18.72
CA LEU A 31 21.53 -5.30 19.14
C LEU A 31 21.23 -6.23 17.96
N ARG A 32 20.82 -5.69 16.81
CA ARG A 32 20.62 -6.46 15.58
C ARG A 32 21.93 -7.10 15.12
N ASP A 33 23.01 -6.33 15.09
CA ASP A 33 24.30 -6.80 14.59
C ASP A 33 24.89 -7.85 15.54
N ALA A 34 24.72 -7.70 16.86
CA ALA A 34 25.08 -8.73 17.85
C ALA A 34 24.25 -10.01 17.65
N ALA A 35 22.94 -9.90 17.39
CA ALA A 35 22.09 -11.05 17.10
C ALA A 35 22.51 -11.77 15.80
N MET A 36 22.99 -11.03 14.80
CA MET A 36 23.54 -11.60 13.57
C MET A 36 24.93 -12.22 13.76
N MET A 37 25.76 -11.69 14.65
CA MET A 37 27.09 -12.27 14.97
C MET A 37 27.00 -13.53 15.83
N HIS A 38 25.95 -13.68 16.64
CA HIS A 38 25.66 -14.90 17.41
C HIS A 38 24.82 -15.93 16.65
N ALA A 39 24.48 -15.66 15.38
CA ALA A 39 23.91 -16.65 14.48
C ALA A 39 25.04 -17.56 13.94
N GLU A 40 25.51 -18.47 14.78
CA GLU A 40 26.47 -19.51 14.40
C GLU A 40 25.81 -20.47 13.38
N PRO A 41 26.45 -20.78 12.23
CA PRO A 41 25.94 -21.79 11.32
C PRO A 41 26.33 -23.17 11.85
N ALA A 42 25.42 -23.85 12.54
CA ALA A 42 25.55 -25.29 12.76
C ALA A 42 25.21 -26.03 11.45
N ILE A 43 26.18 -26.15 10.54
CA ILE A 43 26.10 -27.10 9.42
C ILE A 43 27.11 -28.22 9.67
N ALA A 44 26.67 -29.23 10.43
CA ALA A 44 27.13 -30.58 10.17
C ALA A 44 26.38 -31.08 8.91
N PRO A 45 27.04 -31.76 7.96
CA PRO A 45 26.34 -32.28 6.80
C PRO A 45 25.34 -33.36 7.25
N PRO A 46 24.02 -33.20 7.01
CA PRO A 46 23.10 -34.29 7.28
C PRO A 46 23.37 -35.40 6.27
N ALA A 47 23.61 -36.60 6.79
CA ALA A 47 23.44 -37.83 6.03
C ALA A 47 22.09 -37.77 5.30
N ALA A 48 22.07 -38.18 4.03
CA ALA A 48 20.96 -38.12 3.10
C ALA A 48 19.59 -38.25 3.81
N ALA A 49 18.90 -37.11 3.97
CA ALA A 49 17.57 -37.08 4.54
C ALA A 49 16.62 -37.90 3.63
N PRO A 50 15.73 -38.72 4.21
CA PRO A 50 14.68 -39.36 3.44
C PRO A 50 13.84 -38.27 2.76
N ALA A 51 13.41 -38.53 1.51
CA ALA A 51 12.62 -37.60 0.71
C ALA A 51 11.52 -36.97 1.58
N ALA A 52 11.63 -35.66 1.82
CA ALA A 52 10.66 -34.92 2.59
C ALA A 52 9.29 -35.09 1.91
N THR A 53 8.34 -35.68 2.63
CA THR A 53 6.96 -35.77 2.20
C THR A 53 6.50 -34.35 1.86
N PRO A 54 5.96 -34.08 0.65
CA PRO A 54 5.55 -32.73 0.28
C PRO A 54 4.52 -32.26 1.29
N THR A 55 4.90 -31.28 2.10
CA THR A 55 3.98 -30.68 3.07
C THR A 55 2.89 -29.97 2.25
N PRO A 56 1.60 -30.26 2.46
CA PRO A 56 0.55 -29.61 1.71
C PRO A 56 0.64 -28.11 1.95
N ARG A 57 0.79 -27.34 0.86
CA ARG A 57 0.83 -25.88 0.90
C ARG A 57 -0.50 -25.39 1.50
N PRO A 58 -0.50 -24.44 2.45
CA PRO A 58 -1.74 -23.89 2.97
C PRO A 58 -2.56 -23.28 1.83
N PRO A 59 -3.90 -23.42 1.85
CA PRO A 59 -4.75 -22.88 0.80
C PRO A 59 -4.63 -21.35 0.75
N LEU A 60 -4.69 -20.79 -0.47
CA LEU A 60 -4.73 -19.35 -0.66
C LEU A 60 -6.04 -18.77 -0.09
N PRO A 61 -6.02 -17.54 0.46
CA PRO A 61 -7.23 -16.93 0.99
C PRO A 61 -8.21 -16.60 -0.15
N ALA A 62 -9.52 -16.70 0.13
CA ALA A 62 -10.57 -16.33 -0.82
C ALA A 62 -10.76 -14.81 -1.01
N LYS A 63 -10.02 -14.00 -0.25
CA LYS A 63 -10.14 -12.55 -0.21
C LYS A 63 -8.76 -11.91 -0.05
N PHE A 64 -8.58 -10.77 -0.70
CA PHE A 64 -7.48 -9.85 -0.53
C PHE A 64 -8.02 -8.43 -0.28
N GLU A 65 -7.37 -7.68 0.60
CA GLU A 65 -7.82 -6.33 0.98
C GLU A 65 -6.63 -5.42 1.27
N ILE A 66 -6.68 -4.20 0.74
CA ILE A 66 -5.75 -3.10 1.00
C ILE A 66 -6.57 -1.92 1.51
N ALA A 67 -6.31 -1.51 2.75
CA ALA A 67 -6.91 -0.32 3.35
C ALA A 67 -5.88 0.81 3.46
N ALA A 68 -6.34 2.06 3.39
CA ALA A 68 -5.45 3.22 3.41
C ALA A 68 -4.66 3.35 4.73
N ASP A 69 -5.23 2.88 5.84
CA ASP A 69 -4.63 2.89 7.18
C ASP A 69 -3.61 1.76 7.41
N GLN A 70 -3.53 0.79 6.50
CA GLN A 70 -2.52 -0.27 6.58
C GLN A 70 -1.13 0.29 6.29
N LEU A 71 -0.14 -0.35 6.89
CA LEU A 71 1.26 -0.08 6.60
C LEU A 71 1.61 -0.67 5.22
N LEU A 72 1.26 0.06 4.18
CA LEU A 72 1.70 -0.25 2.83
C LEU A 72 3.21 0.03 2.74
N PRO A 73 3.99 -0.81 2.03
CA PRO A 73 5.36 -0.45 1.69
C PRO A 73 5.29 0.89 0.97
N ALA A 74 5.63 1.97 1.69
CA ALA A 74 5.42 3.31 1.20
C ALA A 74 6.39 3.52 0.04
N GLN A 75 5.90 3.50 -1.20
CA GLN A 75 6.40 4.28 -2.34
C GLN A 75 5.75 3.95 -3.70
N ASP A 76 5.10 2.80 -3.88
CA ASP A 76 4.50 2.49 -5.17
C ASP A 76 3.12 3.13 -5.30
N GLY A 77 3.09 4.39 -5.73
CA GLY A 77 1.89 5.07 -6.23
C GLY A 77 0.95 5.67 -5.18
N PHE A 78 1.38 5.82 -3.91
CA PHE A 78 0.59 6.48 -2.87
C PHE A 78 1.37 7.53 -2.08
N TYR A 79 0.67 8.61 -1.72
CA TYR A 79 1.13 9.61 -0.77
C TYR A 79 0.88 9.19 0.69
N HIS A 80 1.29 10.06 1.62
CA HIS A 80 1.10 9.88 3.06
C HIS A 80 -0.39 9.73 3.44
N LEU A 81 -0.60 9.09 4.60
CA LEU A 81 -1.93 8.94 5.19
C LEU A 81 -2.51 10.30 5.57
N GLU A 82 -3.76 10.52 5.18
CA GLU A 82 -4.56 11.70 5.52
C GLU A 82 -5.89 11.27 6.16
N TRP A 83 -6.56 12.21 6.83
CA TRP A 83 -7.81 11.97 7.55
C TRP A 83 -8.88 12.95 7.11
N GLY A 84 -10.08 12.43 6.85
CA GLY A 84 -11.26 13.22 6.51
C GLY A 84 -12.48 12.80 7.31
N PRO A 85 -13.64 13.44 7.09
CA PRO A 85 -14.88 13.13 7.80
C PRO A 85 -15.37 11.68 7.62
N GLU A 86 -14.97 11.02 6.52
CA GLU A 86 -15.33 9.64 6.20
C GLU A 86 -14.23 8.63 6.61
N GLY A 87 -13.21 9.07 7.36
CA GLY A 87 -12.11 8.24 7.86
C GLY A 87 -10.77 8.49 7.15
N ALA A 88 -9.84 7.54 7.34
CA ALA A 88 -8.51 7.61 6.76
C ALA A 88 -8.55 7.40 5.24
N PHE A 89 -7.65 8.07 4.52
CA PHE A 89 -7.48 7.94 3.08
C PHE A 89 -6.03 8.25 2.67
N ARG A 90 -5.68 7.87 1.44
CA ARG A 90 -4.40 8.23 0.82
C ARG A 90 -4.66 8.65 -0.62
N TRP A 91 -3.93 9.65 -1.08
CA TRP A 91 -3.93 10.00 -2.49
C TRP A 91 -3.06 9.05 -3.29
N THR A 92 -3.53 8.64 -4.48
CA THR A 92 -2.70 7.98 -5.49
C THR A 92 -1.84 9.00 -6.23
N GLY A 93 -0.68 8.56 -6.72
CA GLY A 93 0.28 9.34 -7.50
C GLY A 93 1.72 9.13 -7.04
N PRO A 94 2.71 9.70 -7.76
CA PRO A 94 2.56 10.64 -8.88
C PRO A 94 2.23 9.98 -10.22
N THR A 95 2.30 8.65 -10.32
CA THR A 95 1.99 7.88 -11.54
C THR A 95 0.49 7.60 -11.66
N ALA A 96 0.04 7.40 -12.89
CA ALA A 96 -1.32 6.95 -13.21
C ALA A 96 -1.54 5.45 -12.95
N GLU A 97 -0.48 4.70 -12.65
CA GLU A 97 -0.52 3.26 -12.42
C GLU A 97 0.01 2.93 -11.04
N ILE A 98 -0.75 2.13 -10.30
CA ILE A 98 -0.43 1.71 -8.94
C ILE A 98 -0.48 0.18 -8.91
N HIS A 99 0.64 -0.44 -8.56
CA HIS A 99 0.83 -1.88 -8.66
C HIS A 99 0.69 -2.57 -7.29
N PHE A 100 0.13 -3.77 -7.30
CA PHE A 100 0.01 -4.63 -6.14
C PHE A 100 0.21 -6.09 -6.52
N GLU A 101 0.67 -6.87 -5.55
CA GLU A 101 0.67 -8.33 -5.64
C GLU A 101 -0.26 -8.91 -4.58
N ALA A 102 -1.23 -9.71 -5.03
CA ALA A 102 -2.21 -10.35 -4.17
C ALA A 102 -2.07 -11.87 -4.22
N TRP A 103 -1.81 -12.48 -3.06
CA TRP A 103 -1.91 -13.93 -2.88
C TRP A 103 -3.36 -14.28 -2.54
N VAL A 104 -4.14 -14.60 -3.57
CA VAL A 104 -5.59 -14.86 -3.47
C VAL A 104 -5.96 -16.08 -4.32
N ASP A 105 -6.88 -16.89 -3.82
CA ASP A 105 -7.44 -18.03 -4.54
C ASP A 105 -8.29 -17.55 -5.72
N ARG A 106 -7.91 -17.97 -6.93
CA ARG A 106 -8.58 -17.64 -8.20
C ARG A 106 -9.17 -18.87 -8.89
N SER A 107 -9.46 -19.92 -8.14
CA SER A 107 -10.20 -21.08 -8.64
C SER A 107 -11.61 -20.73 -9.12
N GLU A 108 -12.17 -19.64 -8.60
CA GLU A 108 -13.48 -19.08 -8.96
C GLU A 108 -13.37 -17.62 -9.43
N PRO A 109 -14.37 -17.10 -10.16
CA PRO A 109 -14.41 -15.68 -10.52
C PRO A 109 -14.40 -14.78 -9.28
N LEU A 110 -13.60 -13.72 -9.32
CA LEU A 110 -13.53 -12.71 -8.26
C LEU A 110 -14.18 -11.41 -8.71
N VAL A 111 -14.50 -10.54 -7.77
CA VAL A 111 -14.94 -9.17 -8.04
C VAL A 111 -14.10 -8.21 -7.21
N ALA A 112 -13.61 -7.15 -7.85
CA ALA A 112 -12.96 -6.06 -7.16
C ALA A 112 -14.00 -5.01 -6.74
N SER A 113 -13.90 -4.54 -5.50
CA SER A 113 -14.61 -3.37 -5.01
C SER A 113 -13.62 -2.35 -4.44
N MET A 114 -13.88 -1.08 -4.71
CA MET A 114 -13.02 0.01 -4.28
C MET A 114 -13.85 1.15 -3.67
N ARG A 115 -13.52 1.53 -2.43
CA ARG A 115 -14.09 2.69 -1.76
C ARG A 115 -13.21 3.91 -1.98
N ILE A 116 -13.80 4.93 -2.56
CA ILE A 116 -13.16 6.20 -2.91
C ILE A 116 -13.56 7.26 -1.90
N PHE A 117 -12.59 8.01 -1.38
CA PHE A 117 -12.84 9.20 -0.60
C PHE A 117 -13.09 10.42 -1.51
N HIS A 118 -12.28 10.57 -2.57
CA HIS A 118 -12.41 11.66 -3.54
C HIS A 118 -11.85 11.25 -4.91
N PHE A 119 -12.51 11.61 -6.01
CA PHE A 119 -12.07 11.21 -7.37
C PHE A 119 -10.93 12.06 -7.94
N GLY A 120 -10.62 13.19 -7.30
CA GLY A 120 -9.63 14.17 -7.76
C GLY A 120 -10.17 15.00 -8.92
N THR A 121 -10.43 14.31 -10.03
CA THR A 121 -11.11 14.83 -11.22
C THR A 121 -12.45 14.11 -11.43
N PRO A 122 -13.48 14.78 -11.99
CA PRO A 122 -14.76 14.12 -12.27
C PRO A 122 -14.68 12.96 -13.28
N ALA A 123 -13.69 12.97 -14.18
CA ALA A 123 -13.53 11.94 -15.21
C ALA A 123 -13.13 10.57 -14.61
N ASN A 124 -12.37 10.56 -13.52
CA ASN A 124 -12.06 9.33 -12.77
C ASN A 124 -13.32 8.62 -12.23
N ALA A 125 -14.47 9.28 -12.10
CA ALA A 125 -15.70 8.58 -11.68
C ALA A 125 -16.22 7.58 -12.73
N LYS A 126 -15.68 7.60 -13.96
CA LYS A 126 -16.15 6.76 -15.08
C LYS A 126 -15.04 5.92 -15.74
N GLU A 127 -13.79 6.32 -15.57
CA GLU A 127 -12.67 5.78 -16.38
C GLU A 127 -11.63 5.00 -15.56
N LEU A 128 -11.89 4.79 -14.27
CA LEU A 128 -11.05 3.92 -13.45
C LEU A 128 -11.13 2.48 -13.92
N ALA A 129 -10.01 1.78 -13.88
CA ALA A 129 -9.95 0.37 -14.22
C ALA A 129 -8.93 -0.35 -13.33
N LEU A 130 -9.17 -1.64 -13.11
CA LEU A 130 -8.21 -2.55 -12.50
C LEU A 130 -7.70 -3.49 -13.58
N GLU A 131 -6.40 -3.51 -13.82
CA GLU A 131 -5.76 -4.53 -14.64
C GLU A 131 -5.37 -5.70 -13.74
N VAL A 132 -5.73 -6.93 -14.14
CA VAL A 132 -5.44 -8.17 -13.41
C VAL A 132 -4.72 -9.13 -14.34
N ASP A 133 -3.46 -9.43 -14.04
CA ASP A 133 -2.57 -10.23 -14.89
C ASP A 133 -2.56 -9.81 -16.38
N GLY A 134 -2.62 -8.50 -16.64
CA GLY A 134 -2.63 -7.93 -17.99
C GLY A 134 -4.02 -7.78 -18.64
N ALA A 135 -5.09 -8.30 -18.02
CA ALA A 135 -6.46 -8.11 -18.51
C ALA A 135 -7.12 -6.92 -17.81
N LEU A 136 -7.76 -6.02 -18.56
CA LEU A 136 -8.37 -4.80 -18.03
C LEU A 136 -9.83 -5.03 -17.59
N TYR A 137 -10.15 -4.60 -16.37
CA TYR A 137 -11.49 -4.66 -15.78
C TYR A 137 -11.94 -3.25 -15.39
N PRO A 138 -12.82 -2.62 -16.19
CA PRO A 138 -13.38 -1.31 -15.85
C PRO A 138 -14.11 -1.33 -14.50
N LEU A 139 -13.96 -0.26 -13.74
CA LEU A 139 -14.64 -0.07 -12.46
C LEU A 139 -15.85 0.83 -12.65
N SER A 140 -17.04 0.29 -12.36
CA SER A 140 -18.30 1.00 -12.47
C SER A 140 -18.81 1.40 -11.09
N ARG A 141 -19.45 2.56 -11.00
CA ARG A 141 -20.01 3.04 -9.74
C ARG A 141 -21.24 2.21 -9.33
N GLU A 142 -21.28 1.77 -8.09
CA GLU A 142 -22.44 1.09 -7.51
C GLU A 142 -23.37 2.11 -6.85
N GLY A 143 -24.46 2.44 -7.55
CA GLY A 143 -25.45 3.44 -7.11
C GLY A 143 -24.87 4.86 -6.96
N ASN A 144 -25.35 5.58 -5.94
CA ASN A 144 -24.92 6.96 -5.67
C ASN A 144 -23.71 7.04 -4.71
N GLN A 145 -23.17 5.92 -4.26
CA GLN A 145 -22.08 5.90 -3.29
C GLN A 145 -20.71 6.04 -3.98
N LYS A 146 -19.66 6.37 -3.22
CA LYS A 146 -18.27 6.36 -3.71
C LYS A 146 -17.68 4.94 -3.70
N LEU A 147 -18.50 3.96 -4.08
CA LEU A 147 -18.13 2.56 -4.20
C LEU A 147 -18.06 2.20 -5.68
N MET A 148 -16.92 1.66 -6.09
CA MET A 148 -16.66 1.22 -7.46
C MET A 148 -16.56 -0.30 -7.47
N ARG A 149 -17.09 -0.96 -8.49
CA ARG A 149 -17.10 -2.43 -8.63
C ARG A 149 -16.68 -2.85 -10.03
N SER A 150 -15.86 -3.89 -10.14
CA SER A 150 -15.46 -4.45 -11.43
C SER A 150 -16.53 -5.39 -12.00
N THR A 151 -16.42 -5.71 -13.29
CA THR A 151 -16.98 -6.95 -13.82
C THR A 151 -16.27 -8.17 -13.20
N PRO A 152 -16.85 -9.38 -13.27
CA PRO A 152 -16.18 -10.58 -12.79
C PRO A 152 -14.79 -10.77 -13.41
N ILE A 153 -13.79 -10.93 -12.55
CA ILE A 153 -12.41 -11.25 -12.87
C ILE A 153 -12.34 -12.75 -13.15
N ALA A 154 -11.81 -13.11 -14.31
CA ALA A 154 -11.76 -14.50 -14.74
C ALA A 154 -10.97 -15.37 -13.74
N PRO A 155 -11.38 -16.64 -13.53
CA PRO A 155 -10.60 -17.58 -12.74
C PRO A 155 -9.26 -17.86 -13.42
N ARG A 156 -8.28 -18.33 -12.65
CA ARG A 156 -6.95 -18.69 -13.13
C ARG A 156 -6.53 -20.04 -12.55
N VAL A 157 -6.01 -20.90 -13.41
CA VAL A 157 -5.45 -22.20 -13.00
C VAL A 157 -4.06 -21.99 -12.39
N GLY A 158 -3.87 -22.51 -11.17
CA GLY A 158 -2.58 -22.55 -10.49
C GLY A 158 -2.38 -21.52 -9.39
N ASP A 159 -1.41 -21.80 -8.53
CA ASP A 159 -1.10 -21.03 -7.33
C ASP A 159 0.07 -20.08 -7.62
N GLY A 160 -0.21 -18.78 -7.67
CA GLY A 160 0.79 -17.73 -7.85
C GLY A 160 0.25 -16.36 -7.43
N PRO A 161 1.10 -15.33 -7.33
CA PRO A 161 0.61 -13.99 -7.05
C PRO A 161 -0.27 -13.51 -8.22
N THR A 162 -1.34 -12.81 -7.88
CA THR A 162 -2.16 -12.06 -8.83
C THR A 162 -1.59 -10.66 -8.92
N ARG A 163 -1.20 -10.24 -10.12
CA ARG A 163 -0.71 -8.88 -10.35
C ARG A 163 -1.89 -7.98 -10.59
N LEU A 164 -2.00 -6.94 -9.77
CA LEU A 164 -3.05 -5.95 -9.84
C LEU A 164 -2.43 -4.61 -10.21
N THR A 165 -2.99 -3.91 -11.17
CA THR A 165 -2.62 -2.52 -11.47
C THR A 165 -3.86 -1.66 -11.49
N LEU A 166 -4.00 -0.76 -10.52
CA LEU A 166 -5.03 0.27 -10.56
C LEU A 166 -4.61 1.33 -11.57
N LYS A 167 -5.43 1.54 -12.60
CA LYS A 167 -5.25 2.58 -13.61
C LYS A 167 -6.10 3.80 -13.23
N VAL A 168 -5.42 4.92 -13.02
CA VAL A 168 -5.97 6.24 -12.68
C VAL A 168 -5.65 7.21 -13.82
N PRO A 169 -6.48 7.25 -14.88
CA PRO A 169 -6.13 7.93 -16.12
C PRO A 169 -6.02 9.46 -15.98
N HIS A 170 -6.74 10.06 -15.03
CA HIS A 170 -6.77 11.51 -14.86
C HIS A 170 -6.06 11.94 -13.58
N MET A 171 -4.78 12.28 -13.74
CA MET A 171 -3.98 12.91 -12.70
C MET A 171 -4.17 14.43 -12.74
N HIS A 172 -3.99 15.10 -11.62
CA HIS A 172 -4.11 16.56 -11.51
C HIS A 172 -3.16 17.12 -10.45
N SER A 173 -2.81 18.40 -10.53
CA SER A 173 -2.12 19.08 -9.44
C SER A 173 -2.97 20.18 -8.83
N PRO A 174 -3.09 20.27 -7.49
CA PRO A 174 -3.68 21.44 -6.85
C PRO A 174 -2.96 22.76 -7.23
N ALA A 175 -1.65 22.71 -7.47
CA ALA A 175 -0.85 23.87 -7.89
C ALA A 175 -1.28 24.48 -9.22
N GLU A 176 -1.83 23.69 -10.16
CA GLU A 176 -2.39 24.19 -11.42
C GLU A 176 -3.62 25.09 -11.20
N ARG A 177 -4.23 25.02 -10.01
CA ARG A 177 -5.34 25.86 -9.56
C ARG A 177 -4.90 26.95 -8.58
N GLY A 178 -3.60 27.21 -8.47
CA GLY A 178 -3.03 28.26 -7.61
C GLY A 178 -2.92 27.89 -6.14
N LEU A 179 -3.04 26.60 -5.78
CA LEU A 179 -2.86 26.13 -4.40
C LEU A 179 -1.38 25.82 -4.11
N ALA A 180 -1.01 25.80 -2.83
CA ALA A 180 0.38 25.55 -2.42
C ALA A 180 0.83 24.08 -2.59
N ASP A 181 -0.11 23.13 -2.67
CA ASP A 181 0.18 21.70 -2.80
C ASP A 181 0.64 21.36 -4.24
N LYS A 182 1.89 20.91 -4.35
CA LYS A 182 2.57 20.62 -5.62
C LYS A 182 2.49 19.16 -6.04
N ARG A 183 1.78 18.31 -5.30
CA ARG A 183 1.65 16.88 -5.62
C ARG A 183 0.90 16.67 -6.94
N ILE A 184 1.18 15.53 -7.59
CA ILE A 184 0.42 15.03 -8.74
C ILE A 184 -0.50 13.95 -8.22
N LEU A 185 -1.79 14.27 -8.12
CA LEU A 185 -2.79 13.48 -7.43
C LEU A 185 -3.72 12.79 -8.42
N GLY A 186 -4.03 11.52 -8.16
CA GLY A 186 -5.09 10.80 -8.86
C GLY A 186 -6.37 10.83 -8.05
N ILE A 187 -6.70 9.71 -7.41
CA ILE A 187 -7.85 9.54 -6.52
C ILE A 187 -7.40 9.48 -5.06
N ALA A 188 -8.26 9.91 -4.14
CA ALA A 188 -8.13 9.59 -2.73
C ALA A 188 -8.85 8.26 -2.48
N PHE A 189 -8.09 7.20 -2.21
CA PHE A 189 -8.62 5.86 -1.96
C PHE A 189 -8.74 5.58 -0.46
N GLN A 190 -9.69 4.72 -0.08
CA GLN A 190 -9.82 4.22 1.29
C GLN A 190 -9.60 2.72 1.39
N LEU A 191 -10.16 1.97 0.44
CA LEU A 191 -10.18 0.52 0.47
C LEU A 191 -10.20 -0.04 -0.94
N LEU A 192 -9.36 -1.02 -1.22
CA LEU A 192 -9.48 -1.94 -2.35
C LEU A 192 -9.67 -3.34 -1.80
N ARG A 193 -10.65 -4.06 -2.32
CA ARG A 193 -10.95 -5.44 -1.96
C ARG A 193 -11.17 -6.28 -3.20
N ILE A 194 -10.64 -7.49 -3.19
CA ILE A 194 -10.95 -8.52 -4.18
C ILE A 194 -11.41 -9.77 -3.44
N GLU A 195 -12.60 -10.25 -3.76
CA GLU A 195 -13.21 -11.42 -3.14
C GLU A 195 -14.11 -12.15 -4.14
N ARG A 196 -14.60 -13.33 -3.78
CA ARG A 196 -15.56 -14.09 -4.61
C ARG A 196 -16.86 -13.29 -4.76
N GLY A 197 -17.36 -13.23 -5.99
CA GLY A 197 -18.49 -12.38 -6.41
C GLY A 197 -19.87 -12.89 -6.04
#